data_AF-A0A917YI50-F1
#
_entry.id   AF-A0A917YI50-F1
#
_cell.length_a   1.000
_cell.length_b   1.000
_cell.length_c   1.000
_cell.angle_alpha   90.00
_cell.angle_beta   90.00
_cell.angle_gamma   90.00
#
_symmetry.space_group_name_H-M   'P 1'
#
loop_
_entity.id
_entity.type
_entity.pdbx_description
1 polymer ?
#
loop_
_entity_poly.entity_id
_entity_poly.type
_entity_poly.pdbx_seq_one_letter_code
_entity_poly.pdbx_strand_id
1 'polypeptide(L)'
;MTHITPAMRDAAELMRARFTYRRDSKIDKWVIIDPKTDKIVGDCEDFALTTLAATLGSKKAAKQALWRGDAQIIYTKFNGGGHAVLFYNGHYIDNVHPYWSDTWRYGTKIAYPRPVIVVKLMLAKVL
;
A
#
# COMPACT_ATOMS: atom_id res chain seq x y z
N MET A 1 14.06 13.81 -11.89
CA MET A 1 12.77 13.65 -11.20
C MET A 1 12.08 12.43 -11.76
N THR A 2 11.61 11.50 -10.94
CA THR A 2 10.82 10.35 -11.40
C THR A 2 9.39 10.82 -11.66
N HIS A 3 8.89 10.59 -12.87
CA HIS A 3 7.53 10.99 -13.25
C HIS A 3 6.50 9.93 -12.82
N ILE A 4 5.29 10.38 -12.48
CA ILE A 4 4.15 9.48 -12.26
C ILE A 4 3.82 8.82 -13.61
N THR A 5 3.96 7.49 -13.66
CA THR A 5 3.72 6.70 -14.88
C THR A 5 2.22 6.50 -15.14
N PRO A 6 1.81 6.12 -16.37
CA PRO A 6 0.42 5.72 -16.63
C PRO A 6 -0.07 4.63 -15.67
N ALA A 7 0.72 3.56 -15.48
CA ALA A 7 0.36 2.46 -14.57
C ALA A 7 0.12 2.92 -13.12
N MET A 8 0.89 3.90 -12.64
CA MET A 8 0.66 4.51 -11.33
C MET A 8 -0.68 5.26 -11.27
N ARG A 9 -1.01 6.05 -12.31
CA ARG A 9 -2.30 6.76 -12.39
C ARG A 9 -3.46 5.78 -12.43
N ASP A 10 -3.39 4.79 -13.31
CA ASP A 10 -4.44 3.78 -13.50
C ASP A 10 -4.70 3.00 -12.20
N ALA A 11 -3.63 2.63 -11.48
CA ALA A 11 -3.75 1.99 -10.18
C ALA A 11 -4.44 2.88 -9.15
N ALA A 12 -4.09 4.18 -9.09
CA ALA A 12 -4.73 5.12 -8.17
C ALA A 12 -6.22 5.33 -8.49
N GLU A 13 -6.58 5.41 -9.77
CA GLU A 13 -7.97 5.52 -10.22
C GLU A 13 -8.79 4.26 -9.90
N LEU A 14 -8.22 3.08 -10.15
CA LEU A 14 -8.81 1.80 -9.78
C LEU A 14 -9.11 1.74 -8.28
N MET A 15 -8.14 2.13 -7.46
CA MET A 15 -8.29 2.11 -6.00
C MET A 15 -9.31 3.14 -5.53
N ARG A 16 -9.31 4.36 -6.09
CA ARG A 16 -10.33 5.37 -5.78
C ARG A 16 -11.75 4.90 -6.11
N ALA A 17 -11.92 4.16 -7.20
CA ALA A 17 -13.21 3.68 -7.65
C ALA A 17 -13.72 2.46 -6.86
N ARG A 18 -12.82 1.56 -6.43
CA ARG A 18 -13.20 0.22 -5.93
C ARG A 18 -12.84 -0.06 -4.48
N PHE A 19 -11.97 0.74 -3.88
CA PHE A 19 -11.51 0.52 -2.51
C PHE A 19 -12.54 1.01 -1.49
N THR A 20 -12.87 0.17 -0.52
CA THR A 20 -13.68 0.52 0.64
C THR A 20 -12.88 0.23 1.91
N TYR A 21 -12.64 1.26 2.72
CA TYR A 21 -11.91 1.10 3.96
C TYR A 21 -12.71 0.27 4.97
N ARG A 22 -12.07 -0.74 5.55
CA ARG A 22 -12.57 -1.52 6.67
C ARG A 22 -11.40 -1.88 7.58
N ARG A 23 -11.41 -1.34 8.79
CA ARG A 23 -10.42 -1.64 9.82
C ARG A 23 -10.47 -3.12 10.20
N ASP A 24 -9.30 -3.71 10.39
CA ASP A 24 -9.18 -5.05 10.97
C ASP A 24 -9.71 -5.14 12.41
N SER A 25 -10.31 -6.29 12.74
CA SER A 25 -11.01 -6.48 14.02
C SER A 25 -10.08 -6.77 15.19
N LYS A 26 -9.28 -7.85 15.12
CA LYS A 26 -8.39 -8.30 16.22
C LYS A 26 -6.99 -8.74 15.77
N ILE A 27 -6.80 -9.05 14.50
CA ILE A 27 -5.54 -9.53 13.95
C ILE A 27 -5.20 -8.62 12.79
N ASP A 28 -4.08 -7.93 12.88
CA ASP A 28 -3.50 -7.10 11.82
C ASP A 28 -2.95 -8.02 10.71
N LYS A 29 -3.72 -8.11 9.61
CA LYS A 29 -3.44 -8.97 8.46
C LYS A 29 -3.06 -8.11 7.26
N TRP A 30 -1.98 -8.49 6.60
CA TRP A 30 -1.44 -7.76 5.45
C TRP A 30 -1.76 -8.49 4.16
N VAL A 31 -2.78 -8.06 3.43
CA VAL A 31 -3.28 -8.79 2.26
C VAL A 31 -3.07 -7.98 0.98
N ILE A 32 -2.44 -8.63 -0.02
CA ILE A 32 -2.50 -8.13 -1.39
C ILE A 32 -3.79 -8.65 -2.01
N ILE A 33 -4.82 -7.81 -2.03
CA ILE A 33 -6.11 -8.13 -2.64
C ILE A 33 -5.91 -8.20 -4.17
N ASP A 34 -6.65 -9.06 -4.87
CA ASP A 34 -6.56 -9.10 -6.33
C ASP A 34 -7.22 -7.85 -6.92
N PRO A 35 -6.50 -6.96 -7.63
CA PRO A 35 -7.09 -5.74 -8.19
C PRO A 35 -8.20 -6.01 -9.22
N LYS A 36 -8.32 -7.25 -9.71
CA LYS A 36 -9.37 -7.66 -10.66
C LYS A 36 -10.73 -7.90 -10.00
N THR A 37 -10.83 -7.94 -8.67
CA THR A 37 -12.12 -8.09 -8.00
C THR A 37 -12.98 -6.82 -8.14
N ASP A 38 -14.30 -6.98 -8.13
CA ASP A 38 -15.24 -5.85 -8.26
C ASP A 38 -15.22 -4.95 -7.01
N LYS A 39 -14.93 -5.52 -5.85
CA LYS A 39 -14.78 -4.79 -4.59
C LYS A 39 -13.44 -5.10 -3.95
N ILE A 40 -12.76 -4.07 -3.48
CA ILE A 40 -11.51 -4.17 -2.74
C ILE A 40 -11.79 -3.63 -1.34
N VAL A 41 -11.80 -4.50 -0.34
CA VAL A 41 -12.15 -4.11 1.04
C VAL A 41 -11.00 -4.49 1.97
N GLY A 42 -10.42 -3.50 2.63
CA GLY A 42 -9.27 -3.67 3.52
C GLY A 42 -8.94 -2.40 4.30
N ASP A 43 -7.84 -2.40 5.02
CA ASP A 43 -7.34 -1.25 5.78
C ASP A 43 -6.23 -0.46 5.04
N CYS A 44 -5.45 0.35 5.75
CA CYS A 44 -4.42 1.19 5.11
C CYS A 44 -3.25 0.35 4.54
N GLU A 45 -2.87 -0.73 5.20
CA GLU A 45 -1.85 -1.66 4.74
C GLU A 45 -2.31 -2.40 3.48
N ASP A 46 -3.55 -2.91 3.47
CA ASP A 46 -4.14 -3.58 2.30
C ASP A 46 -4.24 -2.64 1.11
N PHE A 47 -4.61 -1.38 1.33
CA PHE A 47 -4.62 -0.35 0.28
C PHE A 47 -3.22 -0.19 -0.33
N ALA A 48 -2.21 0.03 0.51
CA ALA A 48 -0.84 0.26 0.07
C ALA A 48 -0.30 -0.93 -0.73
N LEU A 49 -0.50 -2.15 -0.22
CA LEU A 49 -0.08 -3.38 -0.86
C LEU A 49 -0.78 -3.65 -2.19
N THR A 50 -2.10 -3.45 -2.23
CA THR A 50 -2.92 -3.68 -3.42
C THR A 50 -2.63 -2.64 -4.50
N THR A 51 -2.41 -1.38 -4.11
CA THR A 51 -2.01 -0.30 -5.04
C THR A 51 -0.68 -0.61 -5.71
N LEU A 52 0.31 -1.11 -4.96
CA LEU A 52 1.60 -1.53 -5.52
C LEU A 52 1.45 -2.69 -6.50
N ALA A 53 0.62 -3.69 -6.16
CA ALA A 53 0.36 -4.83 -7.03
C ALA A 53 -0.39 -4.44 -8.31
N ALA A 54 -1.34 -3.51 -8.23
CA ALA A 54 -2.02 -2.94 -9.41
C ALA A 54 -1.02 -2.17 -10.29
N THR A 55 -0.18 -1.33 -9.70
CA THR A 55 0.86 -0.56 -10.41
C THR A 55 1.85 -1.45 -11.15
N LEU A 56 2.25 -2.57 -10.53
CA LEU A 56 3.21 -3.52 -11.11
C LEU A 56 2.55 -4.64 -11.92
N GLY A 57 1.22 -4.67 -12.01
CA GLY A 57 0.44 -5.71 -12.66
C GLY A 57 0.56 -7.12 -12.03
N SER A 58 1.19 -7.26 -10.86
CA SER A 58 1.44 -8.56 -10.25
C SER A 58 1.69 -8.49 -8.74
N LYS A 59 1.02 -9.38 -7.99
CA LYS A 59 1.30 -9.61 -6.55
C LYS A 59 2.74 -10.07 -6.33
N LYS A 60 3.31 -10.87 -7.25
CA LYS A 60 4.70 -11.36 -7.16
C LYS A 60 5.68 -10.19 -7.31
N ALA A 61 5.45 -9.32 -8.29
CA ALA A 61 6.29 -8.15 -8.51
C ALA A 61 6.24 -7.18 -7.31
N ALA A 62 5.06 -6.93 -6.74
CA ALA A 62 4.91 -6.12 -5.53
C ALA A 62 5.69 -6.68 -4.34
N LYS A 63 5.58 -7.99 -4.07
CA LYS A 63 6.36 -8.64 -3.01
C LYS A 63 7.87 -8.51 -3.23
N GLN A 64 8.32 -8.68 -4.48
CA GLN A 64 9.72 -8.53 -4.83
C GLN A 64 10.22 -7.09 -4.69
N ALA A 65 9.41 -6.10 -5.07
CA ALA A 65 9.74 -4.68 -4.92
C ALA A 65 9.87 -4.30 -3.43
N LEU A 66 8.97 -4.78 -2.56
CA LEU A 66 9.07 -4.59 -1.11
C LEU A 66 10.31 -5.27 -0.52
N TRP A 67 10.63 -6.47 -1.00
CA TRP A 67 11.79 -7.24 -0.54
C TRP A 67 13.13 -6.58 -0.91
N ARG A 68 13.28 -6.12 -2.16
CA ARG A 68 14.47 -5.38 -2.62
C ARG A 68 14.56 -3.97 -2.04
N GLY A 69 13.42 -3.42 -1.61
CA GLY A 69 13.31 -2.05 -1.12
C GLY A 69 13.07 -1.01 -2.20
N ASP A 70 12.66 -1.44 -3.40
CA ASP A 70 12.18 -0.57 -4.48
C ASP A 70 10.87 0.14 -4.08
N ALA A 71 10.09 -0.51 -3.19
CA ALA A 71 8.90 0.03 -2.55
C ALA A 71 9.04 -0.06 -1.02
N GLN A 72 8.38 0.86 -0.29
CA GLN A 72 8.39 0.89 1.17
C GLN A 72 6.99 1.16 1.71
N ILE A 73 6.65 0.51 2.83
CA ILE A 73 5.48 0.89 3.64
C ILE A 73 5.97 1.79 4.77
N ILE A 74 5.39 2.97 4.87
CA ILE A 74 5.74 3.99 5.85
C ILE A 74 4.60 4.08 6.86
N TYR A 75 4.93 3.94 8.13
CA TYR A 75 4.04 4.19 9.24
C TYR A 75 4.08 5.67 9.65
N THR A 76 2.90 6.22 9.92
CA THR A 76 2.70 7.57 10.45
C THR A 76 1.57 7.59 11.48
N LYS A 77 1.42 8.70 12.19
CA LYS A 77 0.26 9.01 13.03
C LYS A 77 -0.71 9.89 12.26
N PHE A 78 -1.97 9.51 12.23
CA PHE A 78 -3.06 10.26 11.61
C PHE A 78 -4.34 10.12 12.44
N ASN A 79 -4.99 11.23 12.76
CA ASN A 79 -6.23 11.28 13.57
C ASN A 79 -6.18 10.46 14.88
N GLY A 80 -5.05 10.48 15.59
CA GLY A 80 -4.86 9.75 16.84
C GLY A 80 -4.58 8.25 16.69
N GLY A 81 -4.56 7.73 15.46
CA GLY A 81 -4.25 6.33 15.13
C GLY A 81 -2.98 6.17 14.30
N GLY A 82 -2.57 4.92 14.11
CA GLY A 82 -1.54 4.55 13.14
C GLY A 82 -2.08 4.53 11.71
N HIS A 83 -1.23 4.84 10.74
CA HIS A 83 -1.59 4.86 9.33
C HIS A 83 -0.42 4.41 8.45
N ALA A 84 -0.71 3.64 7.41
CA ALA A 84 0.26 3.14 6.45
C ALA A 84 0.17 3.91 5.12
N VAL A 85 1.34 4.31 4.62
CA VAL A 85 1.52 5.01 3.34
C VAL A 85 2.48 4.22 2.46
N LEU A 86 2.13 4.00 1.21
CA LEU A 86 3.04 3.41 0.23
C LEU A 86 4.00 4.48 -0.29
N PHE A 87 5.29 4.18 -0.31
CA PHE A 87 6.30 4.93 -1.06
C PHE A 87 6.86 4.06 -2.18
N TYR A 88 6.80 4.56 -3.41
CA TYR A 88 7.30 3.87 -4.59
C TYR A 88 7.72 4.88 -5.66
N ASN A 89 8.89 4.67 -6.26
CA ASN A 89 9.42 5.51 -7.35
C ASN A 89 9.48 7.02 -7.01
N GLY A 90 9.74 7.39 -5.76
CA GLY A 90 9.78 8.79 -5.32
C GLY A 90 8.42 9.40 -4.96
N HIS A 91 7.33 8.64 -5.01
CA HIS A 91 5.98 9.12 -4.76
C HIS A 91 5.30 8.38 -3.61
N TYR A 92 4.40 9.08 -2.93
CA TYR A 92 3.56 8.60 -1.84
C TYR A 92 2.11 8.43 -2.28
N ILE A 93 1.43 7.42 -1.76
CA ILE A 93 -0.02 7.23 -1.89
C ILE A 93 -0.57 6.46 -0.69
N ASP A 94 -1.80 6.75 -0.31
CA ASP A 94 -2.52 6.08 0.77
C ASP A 94 -4.04 6.12 0.54
N ASN A 95 -4.83 5.50 1.43
CA ASN A 95 -6.28 5.44 1.26
C ASN A 95 -7.01 6.75 1.60
N VAL A 96 -6.37 7.70 2.30
CA VAL A 96 -6.94 9.03 2.61
C VAL A 96 -6.73 9.97 1.43
N HIS A 97 -5.57 9.86 0.77
CA HIS A 97 -5.17 10.59 -0.42
C HIS A 97 -4.88 9.58 -1.54
N PRO A 98 -5.92 9.02 -2.20
CA PRO A 98 -5.76 7.98 -3.23
C PRO A 98 -5.30 8.58 -4.57
N TYR A 99 -4.14 9.24 -4.54
CA TYR A 99 -3.43 9.80 -5.67
C TYR A 99 -1.94 9.90 -5.33
N TRP A 100 -1.09 9.69 -6.33
CA TRP A 100 0.36 9.76 -6.17
C TRP A 100 0.85 11.19 -6.00
N SER A 101 1.86 11.38 -5.17
CA SER A 101 2.43 12.68 -4.86
C SER A 101 3.89 12.57 -4.45
N ASP A 102 4.71 13.52 -4.85
CA ASP A 102 6.10 13.66 -4.37
C ASP A 102 6.18 14.25 -2.95
N THR A 103 5.10 14.86 -2.49
CA THR A 103 5.03 15.56 -1.20
C THR A 103 4.50 14.65 -0.10
N TRP A 104 5.23 14.60 1.02
CA TRP A 104 4.80 13.93 2.25
C TRP A 104 3.77 14.79 3.01
N ARG A 105 2.69 14.19 3.49
CA ARG A 105 1.52 14.92 4.06
C ARG A 105 1.33 14.80 5.56
N TYR A 106 2.14 13.99 6.23
CA TYR A 106 1.93 13.67 7.64
C TYR A 106 3.07 14.15 8.53
N GLY A 107 2.93 14.01 9.84
CA GLY A 107 3.99 14.33 10.79
C GLY A 107 5.12 13.30 10.75
N THR A 108 4.97 12.21 11.50
CA THR A 108 6.02 11.19 11.68
C THR A 108 6.18 10.30 10.47
N LYS A 109 7.44 10.04 10.07
CA LYS A 109 7.77 9.18 8.94
C LYS A 109 8.65 8.02 9.41
N ILE A 110 8.06 6.85 9.65
CA ILE A 110 8.77 5.67 10.11
C ILE A 110 8.63 4.57 9.07
N ALA A 111 9.69 4.26 8.33
CA ALA A 111 9.65 3.14 7.39
C ALA A 111 9.56 1.81 8.16
N TYR A 112 8.63 0.93 7.77
CA TYR A 112 8.59 -0.41 8.32
C TYR A 112 9.89 -1.15 7.98
N PRO A 113 10.55 -1.81 8.95
CA PRO A 113 11.71 -2.63 8.67
C PRO A 113 11.35 -3.72 7.66
N ARG A 114 12.16 -3.87 6.60
CA ARG A 114 11.91 -4.86 5.53
C ARG A 114 11.67 -6.29 6.06
N PRO A 115 12.42 -6.79 7.06
CA PRO A 115 12.17 -8.11 7.61
C PRO A 115 10.75 -8.26 8.21
N VAL A 116 10.23 -7.20 8.82
CA VAL A 116 8.87 -7.19 9.40
C VAL A 116 7.82 -7.28 8.31
N ILE A 117 7.97 -6.53 7.22
CA ILE A 117 7.06 -6.59 6.06
C ILE A 117 7.03 -8.01 5.48
N VAL A 118 8.21 -8.64 5.31
CA VAL A 118 8.31 -10.00 4.76
C VAL A 118 7.61 -11.01 5.67
N VAL A 119 7.82 -10.96 6.98
CA VAL A 119 7.14 -11.85 7.93
C VAL A 119 5.63 -11.65 7.88
N LYS A 120 5.15 -10.40 7.90
CA LYS A 120 3.71 -10.07 7.79
C LYS A 120 3.08 -10.63 6.52
N LEU A 121 3.74 -10.48 5.38
CA LEU A 121 3.28 -11.01 4.09
C LEU A 121 3.33 -12.54 3.98
N MET A 122 4.17 -13.22 4.76
CA MET A 122 4.19 -14.68 4.85
C MET A 122 3.08 -15.21 5.76
N LEU A 123 2.83 -14.54 6.89
CA LEU A 123 1.75 -14.90 7.81
C LEU A 123 0.35 -14.70 7.21
N ALA A 124 0.22 -13.76 6.26
CA ALA A 124 -1.01 -13.53 5.51
C ALA A 124 -1.47 -14.73 4.63
N LYS A 125 -0.61 -15.74 4.41
CA LYS A 125 -0.89 -16.91 3.56
C LYS A 125 -1.58 -18.08 4.28
N VAL A 126 -1.92 -17.96 5.56
CA VAL A 126 -2.38 -19.09 6.40
C VAL A 126 -3.91 -19.15 6.57
N LEU A 127 -4.70 -18.31 5.87
CA LEU A 127 -6.16 -18.38 5.89
C LEU A 127 -6.77 -18.24 4.50
#